data_AF-A0A8J7H1C1-F1
#
_entry.id   AF-A0A8J7H1C1-F1
#
_cell.length_a   1.000
_cell.length_b   1.000
_cell.length_c   1.000
_cell.angle_alpha   90.00
_cell.angle_beta   90.00
_cell.angle_gamma   90.00
#
_symmetry.space_group_name_H-M   'P 1'
#
loop_
_entity.id
_entity.type
_entity.pdbx_description
1 polymer ?
#
loop_
_entity_poly.entity_id
_entity_poly.type
_entity_poly.pdbx_seq_one_letter_code
_entity_poly.pdbx_strand_id
1 'polypeptide(L)'
;MKLLHELQSNPTFFLALVISIVIICIIVMIIIILYKLESEKRVTKAALELKKITNSIRAGLVHFVLEDNCKILYASRGFYDLLGYSRKEAKSENKLSLLDFIDPRDRSICSDNWLQSVGDSISLEIRMITKEGKSLVTLINGNIVQGRDGRHTISAVFVDISEQKQMQEMLMLEGERYRVATELSNDVLFEYDIKKDEIIYTGKYKDLFGENTFIPDFNASCELRRDYIHPNDWGIYLEFCAELAEGKAMVEAEFRRKNKMGEYIWCQSMGKTIYDDDKNPIRVIGKIVNVDVHKRELEALEYKATRDPLTGVYNKEVTIKKIDKFISGNKNGRHILMLIDFDDFKKVNDTYGHLHGDKVLVYVIGRIKSVFNEGEIIGRVGGDEFVVFAGNVTDIDDILKKADALIEALDTTYIDGGNEIPISGSIGIASYPEDGLHYEQLLDCADKALYKVKEQGKNNYMIYTSII
;
A
#
# COMPACT_ATOMS: atom_id res chain seq x y z
N MET A 1 100.74 33.42 -2.63
CA MET A 1 102.00 33.99 -3.18
C MET A 1 102.96 32.91 -3.70
N LYS A 2 103.21 31.77 -3.03
CA LYS A 2 104.11 30.71 -3.55
C LYS A 2 103.65 30.07 -4.88
N LEU A 3 102.36 29.81 -5.04
CA LEU A 3 101.80 29.22 -6.28
C LEU A 3 102.01 30.11 -7.53
N LEU A 4 101.91 31.44 -7.36
CA LEU A 4 102.06 32.40 -8.45
C LEU A 4 103.51 32.47 -8.97
N HIS A 5 104.48 32.18 -8.10
CA HIS A 5 105.90 32.19 -8.48
C HIS A 5 106.31 30.93 -9.25
N GLU A 6 105.72 29.76 -8.95
CA GLU A 6 105.93 28.52 -9.69
C GLU A 6 105.23 28.51 -11.07
N LEU A 7 104.07 29.16 -11.18
CA LEU A 7 103.34 29.30 -12.44
C LEU A 7 104.08 30.18 -13.46
N GLN A 8 104.92 31.11 -13.02
CA GLN A 8 105.76 31.93 -13.91
C GLN A 8 107.05 31.23 -14.37
N SER A 9 107.53 30.22 -13.64
CA SER A 9 108.79 29.52 -13.96
C SER A 9 108.62 28.24 -14.78
N ASN A 10 107.39 27.75 -15.00
CA ASN A 10 107.13 26.51 -15.74
C ASN A 10 105.89 26.61 -16.67
N PRO A 11 106.06 27.06 -17.92
CA PRO A 11 104.95 27.37 -18.84
C PRO A 11 104.12 26.13 -19.25
N THR A 12 104.69 24.92 -19.21
CA THR A 12 103.96 23.68 -19.52
C THR A 12 102.98 23.31 -18.42
N PHE A 13 103.32 23.57 -17.15
CA PHE A 13 102.43 23.32 -16.01
C PHE A 13 101.25 24.30 -15.99
N PHE A 14 101.50 25.59 -16.28
CA PHE A 14 100.44 26.59 -16.43
C PHE A 14 99.45 26.21 -17.54
N LEU A 15 99.96 25.79 -18.71
CA LEU A 15 99.12 25.35 -19.83
C LEU A 15 98.28 24.11 -19.47
N ALA A 16 98.86 23.12 -18.78
CA ALA A 16 98.14 21.92 -18.33
C ALA A 16 97.03 22.24 -17.32
N LEU A 17 97.26 23.20 -16.41
CA LEU A 17 96.26 23.66 -15.45
C LEU A 17 95.09 24.37 -16.16
N VAL A 18 95.37 25.25 -17.12
CA VAL A 18 94.35 25.96 -17.89
C VAL A 18 93.51 24.95 -18.70
N ILE A 19 94.14 23.99 -19.37
CA ILE A 19 93.43 22.93 -20.11
C ILE A 19 92.54 22.11 -19.17
N SER A 20 93.03 21.75 -17.98
CA SER A 20 92.24 21.00 -16.99
C SER A 20 91.02 21.77 -16.50
N ILE A 21 91.17 23.08 -16.24
CA ILE A 21 90.06 23.95 -15.84
C ILE A 21 89.03 24.06 -16.97
N VAL A 22 89.47 24.24 -18.21
CA VAL A 22 88.57 24.31 -19.38
C VAL A 22 87.80 23.00 -19.56
N ILE A 23 88.47 21.85 -19.41
CA ILE A 23 87.81 20.54 -19.48
C ILE A 23 86.76 20.38 -18.36
N ILE A 24 87.10 20.78 -17.13
CA ILE A 24 86.15 20.74 -16.00
C ILE A 24 84.95 21.65 -16.27
N CYS A 25 85.17 22.88 -16.79
CA CYS A 25 84.08 23.79 -17.16
C CYS A 25 83.18 23.20 -18.25
N ILE A 26 83.75 22.54 -19.26
CA ILE A 26 82.99 21.87 -20.32
C ILE A 26 82.17 20.72 -19.75
N ILE A 27 82.75 19.89 -18.87
CA ILE A 27 82.04 18.76 -18.23
C ILE A 27 80.87 19.28 -17.38
N VAL A 28 81.09 20.32 -16.56
CA VAL A 28 80.03 20.94 -15.75
C VAL A 28 78.93 21.52 -16.64
N MET A 29 79.29 22.18 -17.75
CA MET A 29 78.32 22.71 -18.71
C MET A 29 77.49 21.59 -19.35
N ILE A 30 78.12 20.47 -19.74
CA ILE A 30 77.43 19.30 -20.29
C ILE A 30 76.48 18.70 -19.25
N ILE A 31 76.90 18.55 -18.00
CA ILE A 31 76.04 18.04 -16.92
C ILE A 31 74.81 18.94 -16.72
N ILE A 32 74.99 20.27 -16.71
CA ILE A 32 73.88 21.23 -16.59
C ILE A 32 72.90 21.08 -17.77
N ILE A 33 73.42 20.96 -18.99
CA ILE A 33 72.59 20.77 -20.20
C ILE A 33 71.83 19.45 -20.14
N LEU A 34 72.48 18.35 -19.74
CA LEU A 34 71.84 17.04 -19.60
C LEU A 34 70.75 17.06 -18.53
N TYR A 35 71.01 17.67 -17.37
CA TYR A 35 70.03 17.81 -16.31
C TYR A 35 68.82 18.64 -16.76
N LYS A 36 69.06 19.72 -17.51
CA LYS A 36 67.99 20.55 -18.08
C LYS A 36 67.15 19.78 -19.10
N LEU A 37 67.77 19.03 -20.02
CA LEU A 37 67.08 18.20 -21.00
C LEU A 37 66.25 17.08 -20.35
N GLU A 38 66.76 16.47 -19.27
CA GLU A 38 66.03 15.43 -18.55
C GLU A 38 64.84 16.01 -17.77
N SER A 39 65.01 17.18 -17.15
CA SER A 39 63.92 17.94 -16.52
C SER A 39 62.81 18.29 -17.51
N GLU A 40 63.17 18.84 -18.68
CA GLU A 40 62.20 19.16 -19.74
C GLU A 40 61.47 17.91 -20.25
N LYS A 41 62.16 16.78 -20.41
CA LYS A 41 61.53 15.49 -20.77
C LYS A 41 60.55 15.02 -19.69
N ARG A 42 60.90 15.09 -18.40
CA ARG A 42 60.02 14.71 -17.29
C ARG A 42 58.75 15.57 -17.25
N VAL A 43 58.90 16.89 -17.39
CA VAL A 43 57.77 17.83 -17.47
C VAL A 43 56.87 17.52 -18.67
N THR A 44 57.47 17.27 -19.84
CA THR A 44 56.71 16.94 -21.06
C THR A 44 55.95 15.63 -20.93
N LYS A 45 56.58 14.60 -20.34
CA LYS A 45 55.94 13.30 -20.10
C LYS A 45 54.78 13.41 -19.10
N ALA A 46 54.99 14.10 -17.97
CA ALA A 46 53.94 14.34 -16.99
C ALA A 46 52.75 15.12 -17.58
N ALA A 47 53.02 16.15 -18.40
CA ALA A 47 51.98 16.90 -19.11
C ALA A 47 51.20 16.03 -20.11
N LEU A 48 51.86 15.10 -20.80
CA LEU A 48 51.22 14.16 -21.71
C LEU A 48 50.33 13.15 -20.98
N GLU A 49 50.77 12.62 -19.84
CA GLU A 49 49.98 11.69 -19.02
C GLU A 49 48.75 12.38 -18.40
N LEU A 50 48.92 13.61 -17.88
CA LEU A 50 47.80 14.42 -17.40
C LEU A 50 46.78 14.69 -18.52
N LYS A 51 47.26 14.98 -19.74
CA LYS A 51 46.41 15.17 -20.92
C LYS A 51 45.66 13.89 -21.34
N LYS A 52 46.24 12.70 -21.10
CA LYS A 52 45.55 11.42 -21.38
C LYS A 52 44.45 11.14 -20.36
N ILE A 53 44.74 11.29 -19.07
CA ILE A 53 43.78 11.08 -17.97
C ILE A 53 42.58 12.04 -18.10
N THR A 54 42.87 13.31 -18.40
CA THR A 54 41.82 14.34 -18.57
C THR A 54 40.94 14.15 -19.80
N ASN A 55 41.38 13.37 -20.79
CA ASN A 55 40.58 13.04 -21.98
C ASN A 55 39.84 11.70 -21.86
N SER A 56 40.24 10.81 -20.93
CA SER A 56 39.54 9.54 -20.69
C SER A 56 38.34 9.67 -19.74
N ILE A 57 38.31 10.73 -18.92
CA ILE A 57 37.15 11.05 -18.09
C ILE A 57 36.23 11.94 -18.93
N ARG A 58 34.92 11.64 -19.00
CA ARG A 58 33.89 12.53 -19.59
C ARG A 58 33.65 13.74 -18.66
N ALA A 59 34.71 14.49 -18.37
CA ALA A 59 34.69 15.62 -17.47
C ALA A 59 35.52 16.77 -18.03
N GLY A 60 35.12 17.99 -17.67
CA GLY A 60 35.90 19.18 -17.97
C GLY A 60 36.94 19.43 -16.90
N LEU A 61 38.21 19.61 -17.26
CA LEU A 61 39.21 20.14 -16.33
C LEU A 61 39.40 21.62 -16.64
N VAL A 62 39.20 22.48 -15.66
CA VAL A 62 39.40 23.92 -15.79
C VAL A 62 40.37 24.41 -14.72
N HIS A 63 41.32 25.24 -15.14
CA HIS A 63 42.20 26.00 -14.28
C HIS A 63 41.89 27.49 -14.46
N PHE A 64 41.54 28.19 -13.38
CA PHE A 64 41.11 29.59 -13.45
C PHE A 64 41.59 30.40 -12.25
N VAL A 65 41.68 31.73 -12.44
CA VAL A 65 42.04 32.71 -11.39
C VAL A 65 40.78 33.34 -10.85
N LEU A 66 40.60 33.35 -9.54
CA LEU A 66 39.39 33.88 -8.91
C LEU A 66 39.30 35.41 -9.02
N GLU A 67 40.37 36.11 -8.62
CA GLU A 67 40.40 37.57 -8.50
C GLU A 67 40.25 38.29 -9.85
N ASP A 68 40.55 37.61 -10.96
CA ASP A 68 40.34 38.11 -12.33
C ASP A 68 38.95 37.68 -12.85
N ASN A 69 37.90 37.81 -12.05
CA ASN A 69 36.54 37.44 -12.42
C ASN A 69 36.44 35.98 -12.92
N CYS A 70 37.06 35.03 -12.20
CA CYS A 70 37.14 33.62 -12.59
C CYS A 70 37.72 33.38 -14.01
N LYS A 71 38.72 34.16 -14.42
CA LYS A 71 39.36 34.06 -15.75
C LYS A 71 39.96 32.67 -15.96
N ILE A 72 39.58 32.02 -17.07
CA ILE A 72 40.07 30.70 -17.46
C ILE A 72 41.51 30.83 -17.96
N LEU A 73 42.44 30.19 -17.25
CA LEU A 73 43.84 30.03 -17.68
C LEU A 73 43.98 28.83 -18.62
N TYR A 74 43.28 27.74 -18.30
CA TYR A 74 43.26 26.53 -19.10
C TYR A 74 41.91 25.83 -18.95
N ALA A 75 41.40 25.29 -20.05
CA ALA A 75 40.26 24.37 -20.04
C ALA A 75 40.55 23.21 -21.00
N SER A 76 40.24 22.00 -20.54
CA SER A 76 40.38 20.79 -21.34
C SER A 76 39.38 20.77 -22.49
N ARG A 77 39.61 19.89 -23.47
CA ARG A 77 38.64 19.66 -24.54
C ARG A 77 37.30 19.16 -23.97
N GLY A 78 37.35 18.26 -22.99
CA GLY A 78 36.15 17.74 -22.33
C GLY A 78 35.26 18.82 -21.70
N PHE A 79 35.82 19.93 -21.22
CA PHE A 79 35.03 21.05 -20.69
C PHE A 79 34.21 21.75 -21.77
N TYR A 80 34.83 22.02 -22.93
CA TYR A 80 34.14 22.68 -24.03
C TYR A 80 33.14 21.72 -24.70
N ASP A 81 33.51 20.45 -24.89
CA ASP A 81 32.63 19.42 -25.45
C ASP A 81 31.38 19.22 -24.56
N LEU A 82 31.54 19.22 -23.22
CA LEU A 82 30.44 19.17 -22.24
C LEU A 82 29.41 20.29 -22.45
N LEU A 83 29.88 21.49 -22.81
CA LEU A 83 29.06 22.68 -22.97
C LEU A 83 28.60 22.92 -24.42
N GLY A 84 29.01 22.07 -25.36
CA GLY A 84 28.68 22.20 -26.78
C GLY A 84 29.47 23.30 -27.51
N TYR A 85 30.63 23.68 -27.00
CA TYR A 85 31.54 24.64 -27.65
C TYR A 85 32.79 23.95 -28.18
N SER A 86 33.40 24.50 -29.22
CA SER A 86 34.84 24.37 -29.43
C SER A 86 35.58 25.50 -28.72
N ARG A 87 36.86 25.27 -28.37
CA ARG A 87 37.73 26.31 -27.79
C ARG A 87 37.84 27.56 -28.66
N LYS A 88 37.78 27.41 -29.99
CA LYS A 88 37.86 28.54 -30.93
C LYS A 88 36.58 29.38 -30.89
N GLU A 89 35.41 28.74 -30.87
CA GLU A 89 34.11 29.42 -30.79
C GLU A 89 33.93 30.17 -29.47
N ALA A 90 34.25 29.53 -28.34
CA ALA A 90 34.21 30.19 -27.04
C ALA A 90 35.06 31.47 -27.02
N LYS A 91 36.25 31.42 -27.63
CA LYS A 91 37.13 32.59 -27.75
C LYS A 91 36.57 33.68 -28.67
N SER A 92 35.94 33.33 -29.80
CA SER A 92 35.32 34.32 -30.69
C SER A 92 34.10 35.00 -30.08
N GLU A 93 33.39 34.30 -29.19
CA GLU A 93 32.28 34.86 -28.41
C GLU A 93 32.74 35.59 -27.13
N ASN A 94 34.04 35.80 -26.96
CA ASN A 94 34.65 36.44 -25.81
C ASN A 94 34.32 35.76 -24.45
N LYS A 95 34.07 34.45 -24.46
CA LYS A 95 33.87 33.62 -23.26
C LYS A 95 35.21 33.22 -22.66
N LEU A 96 35.74 34.09 -21.81
CA LEU A 96 37.09 33.99 -21.22
C LEU A 96 37.06 33.74 -19.71
N SER A 97 35.91 33.88 -19.08
CA SER A 97 35.66 33.61 -17.67
C SER A 97 34.84 32.33 -17.51
N LEU A 98 35.03 31.64 -16.39
CA LEU A 98 34.16 30.53 -16.00
C LEU A 98 32.70 31.02 -15.83
N LEU A 99 32.50 32.26 -15.35
CA LEU A 99 31.17 32.84 -15.14
C LEU A 99 30.36 32.97 -16.44
N ASP A 100 31.04 33.03 -17.60
CA ASP A 100 30.40 33.10 -18.92
C ASP A 100 29.64 31.80 -19.27
N PHE A 101 29.93 30.72 -18.55
CA PHE A 101 29.32 29.40 -18.69
C PHE A 101 28.43 29.03 -17.50
N ILE A 102 28.46 29.79 -16.40
CA ILE A 102 27.64 29.55 -15.21
C ILE A 102 26.29 30.27 -15.35
N ASP A 103 25.23 29.57 -14.96
CA ASP A 103 23.87 30.13 -14.89
C ASP A 103 23.85 31.35 -13.97
N PRO A 104 23.24 32.49 -14.37
CA PRO A 104 23.19 33.69 -13.55
C PRO A 104 22.73 33.49 -12.10
N ARG A 105 21.84 32.52 -11.85
CA ARG A 105 21.33 32.18 -10.51
C ARG A 105 22.42 31.63 -9.58
N ASP A 106 23.46 31.04 -10.15
CA ASP A 106 24.54 30.38 -9.43
C ASP A 106 25.85 31.20 -9.45
N ARG A 107 25.88 32.40 -10.04
CA ARG A 107 27.12 33.19 -10.14
C ARG A 107 27.59 33.78 -8.81
N SER A 108 26.68 34.04 -7.88
CA SER A 108 27.02 34.55 -6.54
C SER A 108 27.86 33.57 -5.73
N ILE A 109 27.76 32.29 -6.08
CA ILE A 109 28.50 31.20 -5.48
C ILE A 109 30.00 31.47 -5.70
N CYS A 110 30.46 31.78 -6.91
CA CYS A 110 31.86 32.09 -7.23
C CYS A 110 32.40 33.48 -6.76
N SER A 111 31.89 34.05 -5.66
CA SER A 111 32.34 35.35 -5.13
C SER A 111 33.55 35.23 -4.17
N ASP A 112 34.31 36.32 -4.03
CA ASP A 112 35.52 36.39 -3.19
C ASP A 112 35.27 36.01 -1.71
N ASN A 113 34.07 36.30 -1.20
CA ASN A 113 33.69 35.97 0.18
C ASN A 113 33.56 34.46 0.43
N TRP A 114 33.37 33.65 -0.63
CA TRP A 114 33.17 32.22 -0.49
C TRP A 114 34.46 31.48 -0.13
N LEU A 115 35.62 31.92 -0.63
CA LEU A 115 36.91 31.27 -0.34
C LEU A 115 37.25 31.24 1.14
N GLN A 116 36.85 32.26 1.89
CA GLN A 116 37.11 32.33 3.33
C GLN A 116 36.39 31.23 4.14
N SER A 117 35.44 30.53 3.51
CA SER A 117 34.60 29.50 4.16
C SER A 117 34.89 28.06 3.72
N VAL A 118 35.70 27.83 2.68
CA VAL A 118 35.78 26.52 2.00
C VAL A 118 37.15 25.80 2.15
N GLY A 119 38.16 26.44 2.77
CA GLY A 119 39.47 25.80 2.98
C GLY A 119 40.23 25.55 1.65
N ASP A 120 41.06 24.50 1.59
CA ASP A 120 41.97 24.24 0.45
C ASP A 120 41.31 23.51 -0.75
N SER A 121 40.04 23.10 -0.64
CA SER A 121 39.35 22.29 -1.66
C SER A 121 37.87 22.65 -1.79
N ILE A 122 37.34 22.63 -3.02
CA ILE A 122 35.94 22.91 -3.33
C ILE A 122 35.21 21.64 -3.78
N SER A 123 33.96 21.47 -3.33
CA SER A 123 33.03 20.46 -3.82
C SER A 123 31.61 21.05 -3.82
N LEU A 124 31.01 21.21 -5.00
CA LEU A 124 29.72 21.88 -5.13
C LEU A 124 29.01 21.53 -6.45
N GLU A 125 27.69 21.69 -6.44
CA GLU A 125 26.86 21.52 -7.63
C GLU A 125 26.43 22.90 -8.14
N ILE A 126 26.67 23.18 -9.42
CA ILE A 126 26.20 24.40 -10.07
C ILE A 126 25.57 24.11 -11.42
N ARG A 127 24.72 25.03 -11.85
CA ARG A 127 24.16 25.02 -13.19
C ARG A 127 25.10 25.73 -14.16
N MET A 128 25.47 25.02 -15.23
CA MET A 128 26.16 25.60 -16.37
C MET A 128 25.24 25.66 -17.58
N ILE A 129 25.44 26.67 -18.43
CA ILE A 129 24.64 26.92 -19.61
C ILE A 129 25.42 26.48 -20.86
N THR A 130 24.82 25.61 -21.66
CA THR A 130 25.38 25.16 -22.94
C THR A 130 25.24 26.23 -24.03
N LYS A 131 25.89 26.02 -25.18
CA LYS A 131 25.74 26.88 -26.37
C LYS A 131 24.29 27.07 -26.82
N GLU A 132 23.46 26.05 -26.65
CA GLU A 132 22.06 26.06 -27.03
C GLU A 132 21.14 26.69 -25.95
N GLY A 133 21.72 27.16 -24.85
CA GLY A 133 20.96 27.73 -23.72
C GLY A 133 20.40 26.69 -22.75
N LYS A 134 20.74 25.40 -22.90
CA LYS A 134 20.32 24.35 -21.97
C LYS A 134 21.09 24.46 -20.66
N SER A 135 20.41 24.31 -19.53
CA SER A 135 21.04 24.21 -18.20
C SER A 135 21.47 22.76 -17.93
N LEU A 136 22.73 22.57 -17.56
CA LEU A 136 23.30 21.31 -17.06
C LEU A 136 23.62 21.48 -15.59
N VAL A 137 23.26 20.50 -14.74
CA VAL A 137 23.73 20.46 -13.36
C VAL A 137 25.09 19.77 -13.35
N THR A 138 26.12 20.47 -12.91
CA THR A 138 27.48 19.96 -12.88
C THR A 138 28.06 19.94 -11.49
N LEU A 139 28.66 18.81 -11.13
CA LEU A 139 29.47 18.68 -9.93
C LEU A 139 30.88 19.21 -10.22
N ILE A 140 31.32 20.15 -9.41
CA ILE A 140 32.66 20.74 -9.43
C ILE A 140 33.43 20.26 -8.23
N ASN A 141 34.52 19.55 -8.47
CA ASN A 141 35.49 19.18 -7.45
C ASN A 141 36.86 19.74 -7.81
N GLY A 142 37.47 20.51 -6.93
CA GLY A 142 38.74 21.16 -7.23
C GLY A 142 39.54 21.53 -6.01
N ASN A 143 40.80 21.90 -6.22
CA ASN A 143 41.69 22.38 -5.17
C ASN A 143 42.07 23.84 -5.43
N ILE A 144 42.21 24.60 -4.35
CA ILE A 144 42.59 26.01 -4.35
C ILE A 144 44.09 26.08 -4.03
N VAL A 145 44.83 26.88 -4.80
CA VAL A 145 46.25 27.14 -4.59
C VAL A 145 46.51 28.63 -4.65
N GLN A 146 47.12 29.19 -3.59
CA GLN A 146 47.56 30.58 -3.58
C GLN A 146 48.96 30.72 -4.20
N GLY A 147 49.07 31.59 -5.20
CA GLY A 147 50.33 31.95 -5.85
C GLY A 147 51.19 32.87 -4.99
N ARG A 148 52.48 33.00 -5.34
CA ARG A 148 53.41 33.93 -4.67
C ARG A 148 53.06 35.41 -4.88
N ASP A 149 52.20 35.69 -5.85
CA ASP A 149 51.63 37.01 -6.16
C ASP A 149 50.35 37.31 -5.36
N GLY A 150 49.95 36.40 -4.45
CA GLY A 150 48.78 36.53 -3.60
C GLY A 150 47.46 36.10 -4.25
N ARG A 151 47.45 35.76 -5.54
CA ARG A 151 46.24 35.36 -6.28
C ARG A 151 45.90 33.89 -6.05
N HIS A 152 44.61 33.58 -6.04
CA HIS A 152 44.11 32.22 -5.86
C HIS A 152 43.76 31.61 -7.21
N THR A 153 44.37 30.46 -7.47
CA THR A 153 44.08 29.64 -8.66
C THR A 153 43.34 28.39 -8.25
N ILE A 154 42.32 28.02 -9.01
CA ILE A 154 41.55 26.79 -8.79
C ILE A 154 41.79 25.85 -9.95
N SER A 155 42.09 24.58 -9.65
CA SER A 155 42.03 23.49 -10.62
C SER A 155 40.86 22.58 -10.26
N ALA A 156 39.84 22.55 -11.12
CA ALA A 156 38.60 21.82 -10.84
C ALA A 156 38.14 20.95 -12.00
N VAL A 157 37.54 19.83 -11.65
CA VAL A 157 36.90 18.86 -12.53
C VAL A 157 35.39 19.09 -12.51
N PHE A 158 34.79 19.14 -13.69
CA PHE A 158 33.37 19.41 -13.95
C PHE A 158 32.74 18.16 -14.55
N VAL A 159 31.76 17.59 -13.86
CA VAL A 159 31.05 16.38 -14.29
C VAL A 159 29.57 16.70 -14.45
N ASP A 160 28.98 16.34 -15.60
CA ASP A 160 27.53 16.41 -15.77
C ASP A 160 26.85 15.38 -14.87
N ILE A 161 26.02 15.85 -13.95
CA ILE A 161 25.21 15.01 -13.05
C ILE A 161 23.71 15.20 -13.32
N SER A 162 23.33 15.81 -14.45
CA SER A 162 21.93 16.12 -14.77
C SER A 162 21.06 14.86 -14.81
N GLU A 163 21.51 13.79 -15.48
CA GLU A 163 20.78 12.51 -15.57
C GLU A 163 20.67 11.83 -14.19
N GLN A 164 21.76 11.84 -13.41
CA GLN A 164 21.77 11.29 -12.06
C GLN A 164 20.80 12.04 -11.14
N LYS A 165 20.74 13.38 -11.21
CA LYS A 165 19.79 14.19 -10.45
C LYS A 165 18.35 13.93 -10.85
N GLN A 166 18.08 13.87 -12.15
CA GLN A 166 16.74 13.54 -12.65
C GLN A 166 16.28 12.16 -12.18
N MET A 167 17.17 11.16 -12.20
CA MET A 167 16.85 9.82 -11.68
C MET A 167 16.60 9.85 -10.17
N GLN A 168 17.42 10.57 -9.40
CA GLN A 168 17.25 10.70 -7.96
C GLN A 168 15.94 11.41 -7.59
N GLU A 169 15.60 12.49 -8.29
CA GLU A 169 14.31 13.20 -8.12
C GLU A 169 13.13 12.33 -8.50
N MET A 170 13.24 11.56 -9.60
CA MET A 170 12.19 10.63 -10.02
C MET A 170 11.94 9.55 -8.97
N LEU A 171 13.01 8.93 -8.45
CA LEU A 171 12.92 7.92 -7.39
C LEU A 171 12.31 8.50 -6.11
N MET A 172 12.71 9.72 -5.73
CA MET A 172 12.15 10.40 -4.57
C MET A 172 10.65 10.70 -4.76
N LEU A 173 10.26 11.20 -5.93
CA LEU A 173 8.87 11.47 -6.26
C LEU A 173 8.03 10.19 -6.33
N GLU A 174 8.58 9.10 -6.85
CA GLU A 174 7.92 7.79 -6.89
C GLU A 174 7.71 7.23 -5.48
N GLY A 175 8.71 7.34 -4.60
CA GLY A 175 8.59 7.00 -3.18
C GLY A 175 7.52 7.82 -2.46
N GLU A 176 7.48 9.14 -2.69
CA GLU A 176 6.45 10.01 -2.13
C GLU A 176 5.05 9.70 -2.67
N ARG A 177 4.91 9.44 -3.97
CA ARG A 177 3.64 9.02 -4.58
C ARG A 177 3.13 7.72 -3.94
N TYR A 178 4.02 6.75 -3.75
CA TYR A 178 3.69 5.48 -3.12
C TYR A 178 3.25 5.68 -1.66
N ARG A 179 3.97 6.50 -0.88
CA ARG A 179 3.63 6.85 0.50
C ARG A 179 2.26 7.52 0.61
N VAL A 180 1.96 8.50 -0.24
CA VAL A 180 0.65 9.17 -0.24
C VAL A 180 -0.47 8.21 -0.62
N ALA A 181 -0.26 7.33 -1.62
CA ALA A 181 -1.27 6.36 -2.02
C ALA A 181 -1.65 5.40 -0.88
N THR A 182 -0.66 4.93 -0.10
CA THR A 182 -0.89 4.03 1.04
C THR A 182 -1.49 4.76 2.25
N GLU A 183 -1.10 6.01 2.50
CA GLU A 183 -1.71 6.85 3.54
C GLU A 183 -3.19 7.13 3.24
N LEU A 184 -3.57 7.36 1.98
CA LEU A 184 -4.96 7.61 1.57
C LEU A 184 -5.83 6.37 1.57
N SER A 185 -5.30 5.19 1.21
CA SER A 185 -6.08 3.95 1.21
C SER A 185 -6.37 3.39 2.60
N ASN A 186 -5.70 3.89 3.65
CA ASN A 186 -5.68 3.30 4.99
C ASN A 186 -5.16 1.85 5.01
N ASP A 187 -4.45 1.41 3.97
CA ASP A 187 -3.85 0.09 3.92
C ASP A 187 -2.66 0.02 4.89
N VAL A 188 -2.54 -1.08 5.60
CA VAL A 188 -1.30 -1.40 6.32
C VAL A 188 -0.44 -2.24 5.41
N LEU A 189 0.79 -1.82 5.11
CA LEU A 189 1.73 -2.69 4.40
C LEU A 189 2.51 -3.56 5.39
N PHE A 190 2.86 -4.76 4.96
CA PHE A 190 3.77 -5.64 5.66
C PHE A 190 4.82 -6.24 4.73
N GLU A 191 5.95 -6.58 5.34
CA GLU A 191 7.04 -7.28 4.72
C GLU A 191 7.41 -8.46 5.61
N TYR A 192 7.35 -9.67 5.06
CA TYR A 192 7.70 -10.89 5.78
C TYR A 192 8.96 -11.51 5.16
N ASP A 193 10.03 -11.60 5.95
CA ASP A 193 11.27 -12.28 5.57
C ASP A 193 11.16 -13.77 5.92
N ILE A 194 11.07 -14.61 4.88
CA ILE A 194 10.77 -16.03 5.02
C ILE A 194 11.92 -16.77 5.72
N LYS A 195 13.17 -16.38 5.42
CA LYS A 195 14.35 -17.07 5.98
C LYS A 195 14.56 -16.73 7.44
N LYS A 196 14.25 -15.50 7.85
CA LYS A 196 14.39 -15.05 9.24
C LYS A 196 13.16 -15.29 10.09
N ASP A 197 12.03 -15.63 9.47
CA ASP A 197 10.72 -15.67 10.11
C ASP A 197 10.39 -14.34 10.82
N GLU A 198 10.61 -13.21 10.15
CA GLU A 198 10.41 -11.87 10.70
C GLU A 198 9.38 -11.11 9.87
N ILE A 199 8.38 -10.50 10.51
CA ILE A 199 7.44 -9.60 9.82
C ILE A 199 7.58 -8.17 10.33
N ILE A 200 7.61 -7.21 9.40
CA ILE A 200 7.58 -5.78 9.64
C ILE A 200 6.33 -5.21 9.01
N TYR A 201 5.49 -4.60 9.82
CA TYR A 201 4.39 -3.76 9.40
C TYR A 201 4.86 -2.31 9.29
N THR A 202 4.29 -1.55 8.37
CA THR A 202 4.59 -0.12 8.21
C THR A 202 3.34 0.72 8.42
N GLY A 203 3.56 2.03 8.56
CA GLY A 203 2.48 3.02 8.59
C GLY A 203 1.45 2.76 9.70
N LYS A 204 0.19 2.56 9.30
CA LYS A 204 -0.99 2.62 10.17
C LYS A 204 -1.25 1.38 11.02
N TYR A 205 -0.38 0.37 11.01
CA TYR A 205 -0.57 -0.84 11.81
C TYR A 205 -0.74 -0.52 13.30
N LYS A 206 0.11 0.35 13.84
CA LYS A 206 0.02 0.80 15.23
C LYS A 206 -1.25 1.62 15.49
N ASP A 207 -1.67 2.43 14.52
CA ASP A 207 -2.88 3.26 14.66
C ASP A 207 -4.17 2.43 14.63
N LEU A 208 -4.18 1.33 13.87
CA LEU A 208 -5.32 0.44 13.68
C LEU A 208 -5.40 -0.64 14.76
N PHE A 209 -4.28 -1.29 15.08
CA PHE A 209 -4.23 -2.45 15.97
C PHE A 209 -3.58 -2.17 17.33
N GLY A 210 -2.79 -1.09 17.47
CA GLY A 210 -2.14 -0.75 18.75
C GLY A 210 -0.90 -1.59 19.09
N GLU A 211 -0.47 -2.47 18.20
CA GLU A 211 0.59 -3.45 18.42
C GLU A 211 1.95 -3.00 17.86
N ASN A 212 3.02 -3.72 18.24
CA ASN A 212 4.36 -3.50 17.71
C ASN A 212 4.41 -3.81 16.20
N THR A 213 5.08 -2.95 15.46
CA THR A 213 5.23 -3.08 14.00
C THR A 213 6.26 -4.12 13.60
N PHE A 214 7.12 -4.58 14.50
CA PHE A 214 8.08 -5.65 14.24
C PHE A 214 7.74 -6.86 15.09
N ILE A 215 7.65 -8.03 14.46
CA ILE A 215 7.39 -9.30 15.12
C ILE A 215 8.45 -10.30 14.64
N PRO A 216 9.42 -10.67 15.51
CA PRO A 216 10.32 -11.79 15.24
C PRO A 216 9.61 -13.13 15.44
N ASP A 217 10.17 -14.19 14.87
CA ASP A 217 9.64 -15.55 14.96
C ASP A 217 8.15 -15.60 14.60
N PHE A 218 7.74 -14.91 13.53
CA PHE A 218 6.33 -14.66 13.22
C PHE A 218 5.53 -15.96 13.04
N ASN A 219 5.98 -16.91 12.25
CA ASN A 219 5.24 -18.16 12.11
C ASN A 219 5.30 -18.96 13.43
N ALA A 220 6.48 -19.08 14.03
CA ALA A 220 6.65 -19.82 15.29
C ALA A 220 5.86 -19.24 16.47
N SER A 221 5.60 -17.94 16.49
CA SER A 221 4.83 -17.23 17.51
C SER A 221 3.35 -17.05 17.15
N CYS A 222 2.85 -17.68 16.08
CA CYS A 222 1.48 -17.48 15.62
C CYS A 222 0.44 -17.69 16.70
N GLU A 223 0.60 -18.71 17.56
CA GLU A 223 -0.36 -19.02 18.62
C GLU A 223 -0.54 -17.87 19.63
N LEU A 224 0.47 -17.00 19.82
CA LEU A 224 0.38 -15.81 20.68
C LEU A 224 -0.66 -14.79 20.17
N ARG A 225 -1.09 -14.91 18.91
CA ARG A 225 -2.07 -14.03 18.29
C ARG A 225 -3.51 -14.53 18.35
N ARG A 226 -3.76 -15.70 18.94
CA ARG A 226 -5.11 -16.28 19.06
C ARG A 226 -6.11 -15.31 19.68
N ASP A 227 -5.69 -14.53 20.67
CA ASP A 227 -6.57 -13.57 21.35
C ASP A 227 -6.93 -12.33 20.51
N TYR A 228 -6.19 -12.05 19.43
CA TYR A 228 -6.46 -10.93 18.53
C TYR A 228 -7.31 -11.33 17.32
N ILE A 229 -7.45 -12.62 17.04
CA ILE A 229 -8.23 -13.13 15.90
C ILE A 229 -9.58 -13.67 16.39
N HIS A 230 -10.63 -13.46 15.62
CA HIS A 230 -11.95 -13.99 15.98
C HIS A 230 -11.91 -15.53 16.06
N PRO A 231 -12.52 -16.17 17.08
CA PRO A 231 -12.40 -17.62 17.28
C PRO A 231 -12.81 -18.48 16.07
N ASN A 232 -13.86 -18.07 15.36
CA ASN A 232 -14.35 -18.78 14.17
C ASN A 232 -13.41 -18.66 12.95
N ASP A 233 -12.49 -17.69 12.96
CA ASP A 233 -11.61 -17.40 11.82
C ASP A 233 -10.17 -17.85 12.10
N TRP A 234 -9.92 -18.49 13.25
CA TRP A 234 -8.58 -18.90 13.67
C TRP A 234 -7.91 -19.86 12.68
N GLY A 235 -8.68 -20.81 12.13
CA GLY A 235 -8.16 -21.74 11.12
C GLY A 235 -7.70 -21.04 9.84
N ILE A 236 -8.45 -20.03 9.39
CA ILE A 236 -8.13 -19.22 8.20
C ILE A 236 -6.84 -18.43 8.44
N TYR A 237 -6.70 -17.83 9.63
CA TYR A 237 -5.48 -17.11 9.99
C TYR A 237 -4.25 -18.02 10.04
N LEU A 238 -4.37 -19.23 10.58
CA LEU A 238 -3.27 -20.20 10.62
C LEU A 238 -2.84 -20.62 9.21
N GLU A 239 -3.81 -20.89 8.33
CA GLU A 239 -3.53 -21.20 6.93
C GLU A 239 -2.79 -20.04 6.27
N PHE A 240 -3.26 -18.80 6.41
CA PHE A 240 -2.57 -17.61 5.90
C PHE A 240 -1.11 -17.51 6.37
N CYS A 241 -0.84 -17.76 7.65
CA CYS A 241 0.53 -17.75 8.19
C CYS A 241 1.40 -18.87 7.62
N ALA A 242 0.83 -20.06 7.42
CA ALA A 242 1.52 -21.17 6.80
C ALA A 242 1.86 -20.87 5.33
N GLU A 243 0.92 -20.32 4.56
CA GLU A 243 1.16 -19.96 3.16
C GLU A 243 2.24 -18.89 2.98
N LEU A 244 2.31 -17.92 3.91
CA LEU A 244 3.38 -16.93 3.97
C LEU A 244 4.75 -17.61 4.14
N ALA A 245 4.86 -18.54 5.09
CA ALA A 245 6.11 -19.26 5.37
C ALA A 245 6.52 -20.25 4.27
N GLU A 246 5.55 -20.85 3.58
CA GLU A 246 5.79 -21.68 2.40
C GLU A 246 6.27 -20.85 1.20
N GLY A 247 6.01 -19.53 1.19
CA GLY A 247 6.36 -18.65 0.09
C GLY A 247 5.48 -18.86 -1.15
N LYS A 248 4.18 -19.12 -0.95
CA LYS A 248 3.21 -19.22 -2.06
C LYS A 248 3.22 -17.92 -2.88
N ALA A 249 3.06 -18.04 -4.21
CA ALA A 249 3.24 -16.90 -5.13
C ALA A 249 2.32 -15.71 -4.80
N MET A 250 1.08 -16.02 -4.44
CA MET A 250 0.10 -15.08 -3.91
C MET A 250 -0.56 -15.73 -2.70
N VAL A 251 -0.76 -14.95 -1.65
CA VAL A 251 -1.48 -15.36 -0.44
C VAL A 251 -2.59 -14.35 -0.18
N GLU A 252 -3.77 -14.84 0.17
CA GLU A 252 -4.92 -13.98 0.44
C GLU A 252 -5.84 -14.64 1.47
N ALA A 253 -6.27 -13.86 2.46
CA ALA A 253 -7.23 -14.30 3.44
C ALA A 253 -8.06 -13.14 3.97
N GLU A 254 -9.33 -13.41 4.26
CA GLU A 254 -10.21 -12.51 5.00
C GLU A 254 -10.52 -13.10 6.36
N PHE A 255 -10.25 -12.35 7.43
CA PHE A 255 -10.56 -12.77 8.79
C PHE A 255 -10.79 -11.56 9.69
N ARG A 256 -11.54 -11.77 10.77
CA ARG A 256 -11.78 -10.72 11.76
C ARG A 256 -10.63 -10.65 12.75
N ARG A 257 -10.15 -9.42 12.98
CA ARG A 257 -9.08 -9.10 13.93
C ARG A 257 -9.52 -7.99 14.88
N LYS A 258 -9.07 -8.04 16.13
CA LYS A 258 -9.27 -6.95 17.10
C LYS A 258 -8.50 -5.71 16.69
N ASN A 259 -9.20 -4.59 16.60
CA ASN A 259 -8.57 -3.27 16.52
C ASN A 259 -7.99 -2.84 17.89
N LYS A 260 -7.36 -1.66 17.95
CA LYS A 260 -6.81 -1.11 19.20
C LYS A 260 -7.83 -0.91 20.33
N MET A 261 -9.13 -0.85 20.00
CA MET A 261 -10.24 -0.72 20.96
C MET A 261 -10.76 -2.09 21.43
N GLY A 262 -10.23 -3.19 20.89
CA GLY A 262 -10.64 -4.56 21.22
C GLY A 262 -11.83 -5.07 20.42
N GLU A 263 -12.34 -4.31 19.46
CA GLU A 263 -13.47 -4.69 18.61
C GLU A 263 -12.99 -5.49 17.40
N TYR A 264 -13.73 -6.53 17.04
CA TYR A 264 -13.45 -7.29 15.82
C TYR A 264 -13.85 -6.49 14.57
N ILE A 265 -12.89 -6.28 13.69
CA ILE A 265 -13.06 -5.68 12.37
C ILE A 265 -12.66 -6.69 11.29
N TRP A 266 -13.38 -6.69 10.16
CA TRP A 266 -12.99 -7.49 9.00
C TRP A 266 -11.73 -6.92 8.34
N CYS A 267 -10.73 -7.78 8.18
CA CYS A 267 -9.47 -7.44 7.52
C CYS A 267 -9.25 -8.38 6.33
N GLN A 268 -8.94 -7.82 5.17
CA GLN A 268 -8.45 -8.56 4.01
C GLN A 268 -6.93 -8.43 3.97
N SER A 269 -6.22 -9.55 4.13
CA SER A 269 -4.76 -9.61 4.08
C SER A 269 -4.34 -10.27 2.78
N MET A 270 -3.45 -9.61 2.03
CA MET A 270 -2.93 -10.13 0.76
C MET A 270 -1.42 -9.93 0.67
N GLY A 271 -0.70 -10.88 0.08
CA GLY A 271 0.75 -10.85 -0.06
C GLY A 271 1.21 -11.46 -1.36
N LYS A 272 2.30 -10.91 -1.91
CA LYS A 272 2.99 -11.43 -3.09
C LYS A 272 4.43 -11.79 -2.74
N THR A 273 4.83 -13.00 -3.12
CA THR A 273 6.18 -13.49 -2.85
C THR A 273 7.18 -12.98 -3.88
N ILE A 274 8.32 -12.51 -3.37
CA ILE A 274 9.53 -12.16 -4.11
C ILE A 274 10.47 -13.35 -4.03
N TYR A 275 11.04 -13.68 -5.18
CA TYR A 275 11.96 -14.79 -5.35
C TYR A 275 13.37 -14.26 -5.68
N ASP A 276 14.40 -15.01 -5.30
CA ASP A 276 15.76 -14.78 -5.79
C ASP A 276 15.95 -15.29 -7.23
N ASP A 277 17.15 -15.11 -7.78
CA ASP A 277 17.49 -15.51 -9.15
C ASP A 277 17.34 -17.03 -9.40
N ASP A 278 17.47 -17.84 -8.33
CA ASP A 278 17.30 -19.29 -8.34
C ASP A 278 15.84 -19.74 -8.12
N LYS A 279 14.90 -18.78 -8.08
CA LYS A 279 13.47 -18.97 -7.81
C LYS A 279 13.13 -19.49 -6.42
N ASN A 280 14.02 -19.29 -5.44
CA ASN A 280 13.69 -19.58 -4.05
C ASN A 280 12.91 -18.40 -3.45
N PRO A 281 11.83 -18.65 -2.69
CA PRO A 281 11.09 -17.60 -2.04
C PRO A 281 11.95 -16.95 -0.95
N ILE A 282 12.09 -15.62 -1.00
CA ILE A 282 12.93 -14.87 -0.03
C ILE A 282 12.09 -13.97 0.87
N ARG A 283 10.99 -13.42 0.36
CA ARG A 283 10.23 -12.37 1.06
C ARG A 283 8.81 -12.29 0.54
N VAL A 284 7.86 -11.95 1.39
CA VAL A 284 6.50 -11.58 0.98
C VAL A 284 6.28 -10.10 1.24
N ILE A 285 5.84 -9.35 0.23
CA ILE A 285 5.35 -7.99 0.40
C ILE A 285 3.85 -8.02 0.27
N GLY A 286 3.15 -7.45 1.25
CA GLY A 286 1.71 -7.50 1.30
C GLY A 286 1.07 -6.30 1.96
N LYS A 287 -0.25 -6.35 2.04
CA LYS A 287 -1.06 -5.35 2.71
C LYS A 287 -2.25 -5.95 3.43
N ILE A 288 -2.73 -5.23 4.44
CA ILE A 288 -3.96 -5.50 5.18
C ILE A 288 -4.90 -4.31 4.95
N VAL A 289 -6.09 -4.60 4.47
CA VAL A 289 -7.15 -3.62 4.20
C VAL A 289 -8.26 -3.82 5.22
N ASN A 290 -8.69 -2.74 5.88
CA ASN A 290 -9.90 -2.77 6.70
C ASN A 290 -11.13 -2.74 5.78
N VAL A 291 -11.85 -3.86 5.71
CA VAL A 291 -13.05 -4.02 4.87
C VAL A 291 -14.34 -4.09 5.70
N ASP A 292 -14.26 -3.75 7.00
CA ASP A 292 -15.39 -3.85 7.93
C ASP A 292 -16.60 -3.01 7.52
N VAL A 293 -16.38 -1.75 7.11
CA VAL A 293 -17.47 -0.88 6.64
C VAL A 293 -18.17 -1.50 5.44
N HIS A 294 -17.41 -1.94 4.43
CA HIS A 294 -17.97 -2.54 3.23
C HIS A 294 -18.71 -3.84 3.53
N LYS A 295 -18.16 -4.71 4.38
CA LYS A 295 -18.81 -5.96 4.81
C LYS A 295 -20.11 -5.69 5.55
N ARG A 296 -20.11 -4.78 6.52
CA ARG A 296 -21.33 -4.41 7.26
C ARG A 296 -22.39 -3.77 6.38
N GLU A 297 -21.98 -2.96 5.40
CA GLU A 297 -22.89 -2.40 4.40
C GLU A 297 -23.51 -3.50 3.53
N LEU A 298 -22.71 -4.44 3.04
CA LEU A 298 -23.19 -5.60 2.27
C LEU A 298 -24.14 -6.47 3.11
N GLU A 299 -23.79 -6.77 4.36
CA GLU A 299 -24.65 -7.52 5.29
C GLU A 299 -25.96 -6.76 5.57
N ALA A 300 -25.91 -5.44 5.74
CA ALA A 300 -27.11 -4.63 5.94
C ALA A 300 -27.99 -4.56 4.67
N LEU A 301 -27.38 -4.51 3.49
CA LEU A 301 -28.08 -4.58 2.21
C LEU A 301 -28.73 -5.96 2.02
N GLU A 302 -28.01 -7.03 2.32
CA GLU A 302 -28.54 -8.39 2.27
C GLU A 302 -29.68 -8.58 3.28
N TYR A 303 -29.52 -8.06 4.50
CA TYR A 303 -30.58 -8.08 5.51
C TYR A 303 -31.83 -7.35 5.00
N LYS A 304 -31.69 -6.13 4.45
CA LYS A 304 -32.81 -5.37 3.87
C LYS A 304 -33.44 -6.05 2.65
N ALA A 305 -32.63 -6.70 1.82
CA ALA A 305 -33.10 -7.41 0.65
C ALA A 305 -33.82 -8.72 0.99
N THR A 306 -33.53 -9.31 2.15
CA THR A 306 -34.04 -10.64 2.54
C THR A 306 -35.10 -10.61 3.62
N ARG A 307 -35.21 -9.53 4.39
CA ARG A 307 -36.12 -9.41 5.54
C ARG A 307 -37.23 -8.40 5.30
N ASP A 308 -38.38 -8.63 5.94
CA ASP A 308 -39.45 -7.65 6.06
C ASP A 308 -38.99 -6.52 7.02
N PRO A 309 -39.05 -5.24 6.59
CA PRO A 309 -38.48 -4.13 7.36
C PRO A 309 -39.19 -3.86 8.69
N LEU A 310 -40.44 -4.29 8.84
CA LEU A 310 -41.19 -4.11 10.08
C LEU A 310 -40.93 -5.23 11.08
N THR A 311 -41.02 -6.48 10.63
CA THR A 311 -41.07 -7.66 11.52
C THR A 311 -39.73 -8.41 11.63
N GLY A 312 -38.79 -8.14 10.72
CA GLY A 312 -37.45 -8.74 10.70
C GLY A 312 -37.43 -10.23 10.33
N VAL A 313 -38.57 -10.85 10.01
CA VAL A 313 -38.63 -12.19 9.40
C VAL A 313 -38.36 -12.12 7.90
N TYR A 314 -38.30 -13.26 7.19
CA TYR A 314 -38.07 -13.21 5.75
C TYR A 314 -39.20 -12.45 5.04
N ASN A 315 -38.85 -11.68 4.01
CA ASN A 315 -39.86 -11.11 3.12
C ASN A 315 -40.42 -12.18 2.19
N LYS A 316 -41.57 -11.89 1.56
CA LYS A 316 -42.27 -12.79 0.64
C LYS A 316 -41.36 -13.48 -0.37
N GLU A 317 -40.53 -12.73 -1.07
CA GLU A 317 -39.68 -13.27 -2.14
C GLU A 317 -38.66 -14.29 -1.60
N VAL A 318 -38.04 -14.00 -0.46
CA VAL A 318 -37.05 -14.90 0.14
C VAL A 318 -37.71 -16.11 0.80
N THR A 319 -38.89 -15.95 1.39
CA THR A 319 -39.67 -17.06 1.95
C THR A 319 -39.96 -18.11 0.88
N ILE A 320 -40.47 -17.70 -0.27
CA ILE A 320 -40.75 -18.59 -1.42
C ILE A 320 -39.47 -19.35 -1.80
N LYS A 321 -38.40 -18.61 -2.10
CA LYS A 321 -37.11 -19.18 -2.54
C LYS A 321 -36.53 -20.16 -1.53
N LYS A 322 -36.58 -19.85 -0.23
CA LYS A 322 -36.04 -20.73 0.82
C LYS A 322 -36.85 -22.01 0.97
N ILE A 323 -38.17 -21.93 0.91
CA ILE A 323 -39.05 -23.11 1.01
C ILE A 323 -38.85 -24.03 -0.20
N ASP A 324 -38.90 -23.50 -1.42
CA ASP A 324 -38.69 -24.31 -2.63
C ASP A 324 -37.29 -24.95 -2.68
N LYS A 325 -36.26 -24.20 -2.26
CA LYS A 325 -34.90 -24.74 -2.15
C LYS A 325 -34.83 -25.86 -1.11
N PHE A 326 -35.50 -25.70 0.03
CA PHE A 326 -35.52 -26.73 1.07
C PHE A 326 -36.21 -28.01 0.57
N ILE A 327 -37.39 -27.90 -0.02
CA ILE A 327 -38.15 -29.03 -0.58
C ILE A 327 -37.33 -29.73 -1.66
N SER A 328 -36.71 -28.98 -2.56
CA SER A 328 -35.87 -29.53 -3.64
C SER A 328 -34.68 -30.35 -3.12
N GLY A 329 -34.10 -29.95 -1.99
CA GLY A 329 -33.02 -30.66 -1.31
C GLY A 329 -33.47 -31.84 -0.43
N ASN A 330 -34.75 -31.91 -0.05
CA ASN A 330 -35.28 -32.86 0.93
C ASN A 330 -36.55 -33.57 0.45
N LYS A 331 -36.59 -34.01 -0.81
CA LYS A 331 -37.81 -34.55 -1.45
C LYS A 331 -38.47 -35.74 -0.73
N ASN A 332 -37.70 -36.51 0.04
CA ASN A 332 -38.19 -37.69 0.76
C ASN A 332 -38.65 -37.39 2.19
N GLY A 333 -38.53 -36.14 2.65
CA GLY A 333 -39.01 -35.72 3.96
C GLY A 333 -40.50 -35.40 3.95
N ARG A 334 -41.08 -35.29 5.16
CA ARG A 334 -42.39 -34.65 5.36
C ARG A 334 -42.19 -33.26 5.93
N HIS A 335 -42.95 -32.30 5.41
CA HIS A 335 -42.80 -30.88 5.78
C HIS A 335 -44.18 -30.27 5.95
N ILE A 336 -44.24 -29.16 6.69
CA ILE A 336 -45.49 -28.43 6.87
C ILE A 336 -45.32 -26.97 6.50
N LEU A 337 -46.36 -26.42 5.90
CA LEU A 337 -46.56 -25.00 5.70
C LEU A 337 -47.76 -24.56 6.51
N MET A 338 -47.55 -23.62 7.43
CA MET A 338 -48.61 -22.95 8.17
C MET A 338 -48.76 -21.54 7.62
N LEU A 339 -49.96 -21.20 7.13
CA LEU A 339 -50.36 -19.85 6.79
C LEU A 339 -51.15 -19.27 7.96
N ILE A 340 -50.68 -18.15 8.48
CA ILE A 340 -51.19 -17.50 9.70
C ILE A 340 -51.74 -16.14 9.28
N ASP A 341 -52.95 -15.82 9.71
CA ASP A 341 -53.57 -14.50 9.51
C ASP A 341 -54.09 -13.97 10.83
N PHE A 342 -53.85 -12.68 11.09
CA PHE A 342 -54.24 -12.04 12.34
C PHE A 342 -55.70 -11.60 12.27
N ASP A 343 -56.48 -12.10 13.21
CA ASP A 343 -57.92 -11.89 13.19
C ASP A 343 -58.26 -10.42 13.44
N ASP A 344 -59.12 -9.87 12.58
CA ASP A 344 -59.63 -8.50 12.73
C ASP A 344 -58.52 -7.42 12.76
N PHE A 345 -57.33 -7.69 12.24
CA PHE A 345 -56.21 -6.72 12.24
C PHE A 345 -56.56 -5.40 11.55
N LYS A 346 -57.41 -5.44 10.52
CA LYS A 346 -57.97 -4.22 9.92
C LYS A 346 -58.71 -3.35 10.94
N LYS A 347 -59.51 -3.93 11.84
CA LYS A 347 -60.21 -3.19 12.90
C LYS A 347 -59.21 -2.56 13.89
N VAL A 348 -58.11 -3.24 14.18
CA VAL A 348 -57.02 -2.68 15.00
C VAL A 348 -56.44 -1.43 14.34
N ASN A 349 -56.12 -1.50 13.05
CA ASN A 349 -55.63 -0.33 12.29
C ASN A 349 -56.65 0.80 12.23
N ASP A 350 -57.92 0.48 11.97
CA ASP A 350 -58.99 1.46 11.85
C ASP A 350 -59.28 2.16 13.21
N THR A 351 -59.05 1.47 14.33
CA THR A 351 -59.33 1.98 15.68
C THR A 351 -58.14 2.72 16.30
N TYR A 352 -56.92 2.16 16.19
CA TYR A 352 -55.72 2.65 16.89
C TYR A 352 -54.68 3.30 15.97
N GLY A 353 -54.93 3.26 14.66
CA GLY A 353 -54.04 3.77 13.62
C GLY A 353 -52.94 2.78 13.24
N HIS A 354 -52.41 2.95 12.03
CA HIS A 354 -51.37 2.07 11.46
C HIS A 354 -50.11 1.95 12.32
N LEU A 355 -49.70 3.01 13.02
CA LEU A 355 -48.52 2.95 13.91
C LEU A 355 -48.72 1.99 15.09
N HIS A 356 -49.94 1.86 15.63
CA HIS A 356 -50.23 0.85 16.66
C HIS A 356 -50.35 -0.54 16.05
N GLY A 357 -50.98 -0.66 14.86
CA GLY A 357 -51.00 -1.92 14.12
C GLY A 357 -49.60 -2.47 13.86
N ASP A 358 -48.65 -1.61 13.48
CA ASP A 358 -47.26 -1.97 13.26
C ASP A 358 -46.60 -2.52 14.53
N LYS A 359 -46.83 -1.87 15.68
CA LYS A 359 -46.36 -2.36 16.99
C LYS A 359 -46.97 -3.72 17.36
N VAL A 360 -48.26 -3.90 17.08
CA VAL A 360 -48.96 -5.18 17.27
C VAL A 360 -48.31 -6.26 16.41
N LEU A 361 -48.03 -6.00 15.13
CA LEU A 361 -47.33 -6.96 14.26
C LEU A 361 -45.96 -7.36 14.80
N VAL A 362 -45.18 -6.41 15.31
CA VAL A 362 -43.88 -6.65 15.95
C VAL A 362 -44.01 -7.47 17.23
N TYR A 363 -45.05 -7.23 18.02
CA TYR A 363 -45.31 -8.01 19.23
C TYR A 363 -45.67 -9.46 18.89
N VAL A 364 -46.57 -9.66 17.92
CA VAL A 364 -47.05 -11.00 17.54
C VAL A 364 -45.96 -11.83 16.87
N ILE A 365 -45.10 -11.23 16.04
CA ILE A 365 -43.99 -11.99 15.45
C ILE A 365 -43.02 -12.51 16.53
N GLY A 366 -42.89 -11.80 17.66
CA GLY A 366 -42.16 -12.29 18.84
C GLY A 366 -42.78 -13.56 19.42
N ARG A 367 -44.13 -13.64 19.46
CA ARG A 367 -44.87 -14.83 19.88
C ARG A 367 -44.67 -16.00 18.91
N ILE A 368 -44.80 -15.76 17.61
CA ILE A 368 -44.55 -16.79 16.58
C ILE A 368 -43.13 -17.34 16.73
N LYS A 369 -42.11 -16.48 16.81
CA LYS A 369 -40.70 -16.89 16.98
C LYS A 369 -40.44 -17.71 18.25
N SER A 370 -41.27 -17.60 19.28
CA SER A 370 -41.08 -18.35 20.53
C SER A 370 -41.52 -19.83 20.43
N VAL A 371 -42.34 -20.16 19.42
CA VAL A 371 -42.86 -21.52 19.19
C VAL A 371 -41.93 -22.33 18.28
N PHE A 372 -41.16 -21.65 17.43
CA PHE A 372 -40.36 -22.25 16.37
C PHE A 372 -38.85 -22.13 16.63
N ASN A 373 -38.10 -23.12 16.16
CA ASN A 373 -36.66 -23.22 16.29
C ASN A 373 -35.91 -22.38 15.24
N GLU A 374 -34.63 -22.10 15.48
CA GLU A 374 -33.77 -21.26 14.63
C GLU A 374 -33.58 -21.77 13.19
N GLY A 375 -33.91 -23.05 12.93
CA GLY A 375 -33.86 -23.67 11.60
C GLY A 375 -35.16 -23.57 10.78
N GLU A 376 -36.27 -23.10 11.36
CA GLU A 376 -37.56 -23.02 10.69
C GLU A 376 -37.70 -21.71 9.91
N ILE A 377 -38.39 -21.76 8.76
CA ILE A 377 -38.51 -20.60 7.88
C ILE A 377 -39.76 -19.84 8.28
N ILE A 378 -39.58 -18.62 8.80
CA ILE A 378 -40.68 -17.70 9.12
C ILE A 378 -40.63 -16.53 8.13
N GLY A 379 -41.75 -16.22 7.50
CA GLY A 379 -41.87 -15.16 6.51
C GLY A 379 -43.14 -14.35 6.66
N ARG A 380 -43.11 -13.07 6.25
CA ARG A 380 -44.30 -12.24 6.09
C ARG A 380 -44.63 -12.13 4.61
N VAL A 381 -45.83 -12.58 4.23
CA VAL A 381 -46.25 -12.73 2.82
C VAL A 381 -47.35 -11.74 2.42
N GLY A 382 -48.01 -11.12 3.40
CA GLY A 382 -49.03 -10.09 3.24
C GLY A 382 -48.97 -9.04 4.36
N GLY A 383 -50.02 -8.25 4.50
CA GLY A 383 -50.10 -7.22 5.55
C GLY A 383 -50.06 -7.82 6.96
N ASP A 384 -51.00 -8.71 7.23
CA ASP A 384 -51.23 -9.46 8.47
C ASP A 384 -50.98 -10.97 8.29
N GLU A 385 -50.50 -11.38 7.11
CA GLU A 385 -50.29 -12.77 6.76
C GLU A 385 -48.83 -13.19 6.91
N PHE A 386 -48.61 -14.28 7.65
CA PHE A 386 -47.32 -14.90 7.90
C PHE A 386 -47.32 -16.34 7.45
N VAL A 387 -46.16 -16.82 7.00
CA VAL A 387 -45.93 -18.22 6.68
C VAL A 387 -44.86 -18.75 7.61
N VAL A 388 -45.10 -19.94 8.16
CA VAL A 388 -44.09 -20.75 8.82
C VAL A 388 -43.93 -22.06 8.05
N PHE A 389 -42.70 -22.43 7.76
CA PHE A 389 -42.37 -23.72 7.16
C PHE A 389 -41.41 -24.50 8.05
N ALA A 390 -41.84 -25.69 8.44
CA ALA A 390 -41.07 -26.62 9.26
C ALA A 390 -40.75 -27.88 8.47
N GLY A 391 -39.44 -28.15 8.37
CA GLY A 391 -38.92 -29.30 7.63
C GLY A 391 -38.74 -30.54 8.49
N ASN A 392 -38.64 -31.69 7.84
CA ASN A 392 -38.35 -33.01 8.43
C ASN A 392 -39.25 -33.40 9.61
N VAL A 393 -40.55 -33.16 9.48
CA VAL A 393 -41.55 -33.56 10.46
C VAL A 393 -41.74 -35.08 10.44
N THR A 394 -41.67 -35.71 11.60
CA THR A 394 -41.73 -37.17 11.74
C THR A 394 -43.15 -37.70 11.92
N ASP A 395 -43.99 -36.97 12.64
CA ASP A 395 -45.36 -37.38 13.00
C ASP A 395 -46.35 -36.19 12.92
N ILE A 396 -47.60 -36.49 12.62
CA ILE A 396 -48.70 -35.51 12.61
C ILE A 396 -48.98 -34.96 14.00
N ASP A 397 -48.71 -35.74 15.06
CA ASP A 397 -48.83 -35.28 16.44
C ASP A 397 -47.87 -34.10 16.73
N ASP A 398 -46.71 -34.04 16.07
CA ASP A 398 -45.79 -32.91 16.22
C ASP A 398 -46.31 -31.65 15.52
N ILE A 399 -47.06 -31.82 14.43
CA ILE A 399 -47.74 -30.73 13.72
C ILE A 399 -48.83 -30.14 14.61
N LEU A 400 -49.67 -31.00 15.18
CA LEU A 400 -50.78 -30.59 16.06
C LEU A 400 -50.26 -29.87 17.30
N LYS A 401 -49.23 -30.40 17.98
CA LYS A 401 -48.61 -29.73 19.12
C LYS A 401 -48.08 -28.33 18.78
N LYS A 402 -47.47 -28.16 17.61
CA LYS A 402 -46.99 -26.84 17.17
C LYS A 402 -48.13 -25.89 16.83
N ALA A 403 -49.20 -26.39 16.21
CA ALA A 403 -50.38 -25.61 15.91
C ALA A 403 -51.10 -25.15 17.20
N ASP A 404 -51.27 -26.05 18.17
CA ASP A 404 -51.84 -25.75 19.48
C ASP A 404 -51.00 -24.69 20.21
N ALA A 405 -49.68 -24.90 20.28
CA ALA A 405 -48.76 -23.95 20.92
C ALA A 405 -48.76 -22.58 20.22
N LEU A 406 -48.93 -22.56 18.90
CA LEU A 406 -49.02 -21.32 18.13
C LEU A 406 -50.33 -20.59 18.40
N ILE A 407 -51.48 -21.28 18.47
CA ILE A 407 -52.75 -20.66 18.88
C ILE A 407 -52.64 -20.08 20.30
N GLU A 408 -52.11 -20.85 21.25
CA GLU A 408 -51.92 -20.37 22.63
C GLU A 408 -50.98 -19.14 22.69
N ALA A 409 -49.93 -19.12 21.88
CA ALA A 409 -49.02 -17.98 21.81
C ALA A 409 -49.66 -16.73 21.17
N LEU A 410 -50.60 -16.92 20.25
CA LEU A 410 -51.30 -15.85 19.53
C LEU A 410 -52.53 -15.33 20.31
N ASP A 411 -53.17 -16.16 21.13
CA ASP A 411 -54.29 -15.78 22.01
C ASP A 411 -53.77 -14.96 23.21
N THR A 412 -53.60 -13.67 22.98
CA THR A 412 -52.92 -12.79 23.92
C THR A 412 -53.45 -11.37 23.84
N THR A 413 -53.03 -10.50 24.76
CA THR A 413 -53.43 -9.09 24.77
C THR A 413 -52.20 -8.21 24.72
N TYR A 414 -52.14 -7.33 23.71
CA TYR A 414 -51.10 -6.32 23.60
C TYR A 414 -51.50 -5.09 24.42
N ILE A 415 -50.58 -4.63 25.27
CA ILE A 415 -50.80 -3.49 26.17
C ILE A 415 -49.80 -2.39 25.82
N ASP A 416 -50.29 -1.23 25.41
CA ASP A 416 -49.48 -0.03 25.15
C ASP A 416 -50.26 1.25 25.50
N GLY A 417 -49.65 2.11 26.32
CA GLY A 417 -50.23 3.40 26.69
C GLY A 417 -51.62 3.36 27.37
N GLY A 418 -51.97 2.25 28.02
CA GLY A 418 -53.28 2.03 28.64
C GLY A 418 -54.37 1.48 27.70
N ASN A 419 -54.03 1.18 26.44
CA ASN A 419 -54.88 0.41 25.56
C ASN A 419 -54.64 -1.09 25.78
N GLU A 420 -55.72 -1.87 25.83
CA GLU A 420 -55.69 -3.32 25.84
C GLU A 420 -56.27 -3.81 24.50
N ILE A 421 -55.42 -4.39 23.66
CA ILE A 421 -55.80 -4.86 22.32
C ILE A 421 -55.76 -6.40 22.34
N PRO A 422 -56.92 -7.08 22.36
CA PRO A 422 -56.95 -8.54 22.25
C PRO A 422 -56.48 -8.94 20.85
N ILE A 423 -55.67 -9.98 20.80
CA ILE A 423 -55.07 -10.53 19.58
C ILE A 423 -55.42 -12.00 19.53
N SER A 424 -55.80 -12.45 18.35
CA SER A 424 -55.90 -13.86 17.99
C SER A 424 -55.44 -14.05 16.56
N GLY A 425 -55.20 -15.30 16.17
CA GLY A 425 -54.86 -15.64 14.80
C GLY A 425 -55.57 -16.89 14.33
N SER A 426 -55.86 -16.91 13.03
CA SER A 426 -56.36 -18.09 12.33
C SER A 426 -55.23 -18.73 11.54
N ILE A 427 -55.17 -20.07 11.50
CA ILE A 427 -54.07 -20.80 10.88
C ILE A 427 -54.59 -21.87 9.90
N GLY A 428 -54.13 -21.82 8.65
CA GLY A 428 -54.31 -22.91 7.69
C GLY A 428 -53.03 -23.71 7.53
N ILE A 429 -53.11 -25.03 7.53
CA ILE A 429 -51.94 -25.93 7.49
C ILE A 429 -52.01 -26.81 6.26
N ALA A 430 -50.91 -26.92 5.52
CA ALA A 430 -50.73 -27.84 4.41
C ALA A 430 -49.48 -28.71 4.62
N SER A 431 -49.55 -29.97 4.20
CA SER A 431 -48.51 -30.99 4.37
C SER A 431 -47.86 -31.33 3.04
N TYR A 432 -46.52 -31.35 3.01
CA TYR A 432 -45.75 -31.92 1.92
C TYR A 432 -45.46 -33.40 2.20
N PRO A 433 -45.59 -34.29 1.20
CA PRO A 433 -45.94 -34.00 -0.21
C PRO A 433 -47.44 -34.06 -0.54
N GLU A 434 -48.31 -34.37 0.42
CA GLU A 434 -49.73 -34.69 0.19
C GLU A 434 -50.53 -33.55 -0.46
N ASP A 435 -50.28 -32.33 -0.03
CA ASP A 435 -51.05 -31.13 -0.42
C ASP A 435 -50.35 -30.28 -1.48
N GLY A 436 -49.13 -30.67 -1.89
CA GLY A 436 -48.35 -29.93 -2.89
C GLY A 436 -46.88 -30.30 -2.91
N LEU A 437 -46.23 -30.02 -4.04
CA LEU A 437 -44.81 -30.34 -4.31
C LEU A 437 -43.89 -29.11 -4.32
N HIS A 438 -44.46 -27.92 -4.25
CA HIS A 438 -43.74 -26.64 -4.20
C HIS A 438 -44.55 -25.61 -3.43
N TYR A 439 -43.92 -24.49 -3.07
CA TYR A 439 -44.48 -23.46 -2.20
C TYR A 439 -45.90 -23.04 -2.61
N GLU A 440 -46.12 -22.72 -3.89
CA GLU A 440 -47.40 -22.20 -4.37
C GLU A 440 -48.57 -23.18 -4.16
N GLN A 441 -48.36 -24.49 -4.34
CA GLN A 441 -49.40 -25.50 -4.12
C GLN A 441 -49.73 -25.66 -2.64
N LEU A 442 -48.70 -25.71 -1.79
CA LEU A 442 -48.88 -25.79 -0.34
C LEU A 442 -49.58 -24.53 0.20
N LEU A 443 -49.23 -23.36 -0.32
CA LEU A 443 -49.87 -22.10 0.06
C LEU A 443 -51.36 -22.09 -0.35
N ASP A 444 -51.70 -22.53 -1.55
CA ASP A 444 -53.10 -22.60 -2.03
C ASP A 444 -53.97 -23.54 -1.15
N CYS A 445 -53.42 -24.68 -0.74
CA CYS A 445 -54.10 -25.59 0.21
C CYS A 445 -54.22 -24.98 1.61
N ALA A 446 -53.15 -24.37 2.12
CA ALA A 446 -53.16 -23.70 3.42
C ALA A 446 -54.16 -22.53 3.44
N ASP A 447 -54.27 -21.76 2.37
CA ASP A 447 -55.23 -20.65 2.23
C ASP A 447 -56.68 -21.14 2.29
N LYS A 448 -57.01 -22.24 1.61
CA LYS A 448 -58.35 -22.86 1.70
C LYS A 448 -58.69 -23.30 3.11
N ALA A 449 -57.72 -23.91 3.82
CA ALA A 449 -57.90 -24.31 5.21
C ALA A 449 -58.07 -23.09 6.13
N LEU A 450 -57.27 -22.05 5.94
CA LEU A 450 -57.36 -20.79 6.68
C LEU A 450 -58.73 -20.12 6.50
N TYR A 451 -59.22 -20.08 5.26
CA TYR A 451 -60.54 -19.53 4.95
C TYR A 451 -61.65 -20.25 5.74
N LYS A 452 -61.56 -21.58 5.88
CA LYS A 452 -62.52 -22.37 6.69
C LYS A 452 -62.44 -22.07 8.18
N VAL A 453 -61.25 -21.88 8.73
CA VAL A 453 -61.08 -21.43 10.12
C VAL A 453 -61.81 -20.11 10.36
N LYS A 454 -61.66 -19.15 9.42
CA LYS A 454 -62.32 -17.85 9.50
C LYS A 454 -63.85 -17.96 9.45
N GLU A 455 -64.40 -18.89 8.67
CA GLU A 455 -65.85 -19.20 8.64
C GLU A 455 -66.34 -19.85 9.95
N GLN A 456 -65.48 -20.59 10.65
CA GLN A 456 -65.82 -21.36 11.86
C GLN A 456 -65.64 -20.60 13.18
N GLY A 457 -65.35 -19.30 13.13
CA GLY A 457 -65.28 -18.44 14.32
C GLY A 457 -63.90 -17.92 14.67
N LYS A 458 -62.88 -18.17 13.83
CA LYS A 458 -61.50 -17.68 14.00
C LYS A 458 -60.78 -18.24 15.24
N ASN A 459 -59.61 -17.71 15.60
CA ASN A 459 -58.79 -18.14 16.74
C ASN A 459 -58.60 -19.66 16.85
N ASN A 460 -58.28 -20.29 15.73
CA ASN A 460 -58.10 -21.75 15.66
C ASN A 460 -57.22 -22.11 14.45
N TYR A 461 -56.99 -23.40 14.24
CA TYR A 461 -56.31 -23.90 13.04
C TYR A 461 -57.12 -24.98 12.33
N MET A 462 -56.78 -25.19 11.06
CA MET A 462 -57.28 -26.33 10.28
C MET A 462 -56.17 -26.89 9.40
N ILE A 463 -56.05 -28.22 9.40
CA ILE A 463 -55.24 -28.94 8.43
C ILE A 463 -56.06 -29.11 7.16
N TYR A 464 -55.47 -28.79 6.02
CA TYR A 464 -56.10 -29.01 4.72
C TYR A 464 -56.39 -30.49 4.54
N THR A 465 -57.59 -30.78 4.05
CA THR A 465 -57.97 -32.12 3.62
C THR A 465 -58.70 -31.99 2.30
N SER A 466 -58.44 -32.90 1.35
CA SER A 466 -59.01 -32.87 0.00
C SER A 466 -60.53 -33.14 -0.07
N ILE A 467 -61.21 -33.20 1.08
CA ILE A 467 -62.68 -33.36 1.21
C ILE A 467 -63.35 -32.02 1.57
N ILE A 468 -62.56 -30.96 1.78
CA ILE A 468 -63.03 -29.58 2.07
C ILE A 468 -63.39 -28.83 0.79
#